data_AF-A0A927J992-F1
#
_entry.id   AF-A0A927J992-F1
#
_cell.length_a   1.000
_cell.length_b   1.000
_cell.length_c   1.000
_cell.angle_alpha   90.00
_cell.angle_beta   90.00
_cell.angle_gamma   90.00
#
_symmetry.space_group_name_H-M   'P 1'
#
loop_
_entity.id
_entity.type
_entity.pdbx_description
1 polymer ?
#
loop_
_entity_poly.entity_id
_entity_poly.type
_entity_poly.pdbx_seq_one_letter_code
_entity_poly.pdbx_strand_id
1 'polypeptide(L)'
;MNKTIKNELKMLLIGVFLLFILWLFTSCKPQYIPVESIRTEWRDKYIRDSIFEKEFVRIYQIGDTIFKDSIVYKYKDKLVKDTVNITDTIRVPYPIKGDIIEVNKLKWWQEASVWFTSLVLVSLALYLSIKYRAKIFSFLRKL
;
A
#
# COMPACT_ATOMS: atom_id res chain seq x y z
N MET A 1 -9.44 -49.77 33.89
CA MET A 1 -9.58 -48.30 33.79
C MET A 1 -11.00 -48.00 33.35
N ASN A 2 -11.81 -47.45 34.26
CA ASN A 2 -13.28 -47.45 34.16
C ASN A 2 -13.79 -46.79 32.89
N LYS A 3 -14.81 -47.40 32.29
CA LYS A 3 -15.49 -46.96 31.05
C LYS A 3 -15.88 -45.48 31.11
N THR A 4 -16.22 -45.01 32.32
CA THR A 4 -16.50 -43.62 32.68
C THR A 4 -15.32 -42.67 32.40
N ILE A 5 -14.11 -43.03 32.82
CA ILE A 5 -12.89 -42.22 32.61
C ILE A 5 -12.55 -42.12 31.11
N LYS A 6 -12.81 -43.18 30.35
CA LYS A 6 -12.57 -43.21 28.90
C LYS A 6 -13.55 -42.31 28.14
N ASN A 7 -14.78 -42.17 28.63
CA ASN A 7 -15.80 -41.29 28.05
C ASN A 7 -15.53 -39.81 28.39
N GLU A 8 -15.14 -39.52 29.63
CA GLU A 8 -14.69 -38.19 30.07
C GLU A 8 -13.51 -37.70 29.21
N LEU A 9 -12.52 -38.56 28.99
CA LEU A 9 -11.36 -38.24 28.15
C LEU A 9 -11.74 -37.98 26.68
N LYS A 10 -12.68 -38.76 26.13
CA LYS A 10 -13.22 -38.53 24.78
C LYS A 10 -13.93 -37.19 24.65
N MET A 11 -14.75 -36.83 25.63
CA MET A 11 -15.47 -35.55 25.65
C MET A 11 -14.52 -34.36 25.74
N LEU A 12 -13.45 -34.47 26.54
CA LEU A 12 -12.39 -33.48 26.61
C LEU A 12 -11.65 -33.32 25.28
N LEU A 13 -11.30 -34.42 24.62
CA LEU A 13 -10.64 -34.42 23.31
C LEU A 13 -11.48 -33.75 22.22
N ILE A 14 -12.78 -34.04 22.20
CA ILE A 14 -13.73 -33.43 21.25
C ILE A 14 -13.85 -31.92 21.51
N GLY A 15 -13.93 -31.50 22.78
CA GLY A 15 -13.99 -30.08 23.15
C GLY A 15 -12.75 -29.29 22.72
N VAL A 16 -11.56 -29.85 22.92
CA VAL A 16 -10.30 -29.23 22.47
C VAL A 16 -10.22 -29.12 20.95
N PHE A 17 -10.68 -30.15 20.23
CA PHE A 17 -10.69 -30.15 18.76
C PHE A 17 -11.63 -29.08 18.18
N LEU A 18 -12.83 -28.92 18.77
CA LEU A 18 -13.79 -27.88 18.39
C LEU A 18 -13.24 -26.46 18.62
N LEU A 19 -12.56 -26.23 19.75
CA LEU A 19 -11.94 -24.94 20.04
C LEU A 19 -10.82 -24.60 19.05
N PHE A 20 -10.05 -25.60 18.61
CA PHE A 20 -9.00 -25.42 17.61
C PHE A 20 -9.57 -25.01 16.25
N ILE A 21 -10.67 -25.65 15.82
CA ILE A 21 -11.36 -25.31 14.58
C ILE A 21 -11.91 -23.88 14.61
N LEU A 22 -12.54 -23.47 15.71
CA LEU A 22 -13.07 -22.10 15.87
C LEU A 22 -11.97 -21.04 15.79
N TRP A 23 -10.77 -21.35 16.28
CA TRP A 23 -9.64 -20.42 16.25
C TRP A 23 -9.14 -20.14 14.82
N LEU A 24 -9.16 -21.15 13.95
CA LEU A 24 -8.72 -21.04 12.55
C LEU A 24 -9.57 -20.04 11.74
N PHE A 25 -10.84 -19.84 12.09
CA PHE A 25 -11.75 -18.93 11.37
C PHE A 25 -11.56 -17.44 11.73
N THR A 26 -10.71 -17.10 12.71
CA THR A 26 -10.53 -15.71 13.16
C THR A 26 -9.54 -14.89 12.33
N SER A 27 -8.79 -15.50 11.41
CA SER A 27 -7.62 -14.88 10.79
C SER A 27 -7.80 -14.44 9.32
N CYS A 28 -9.02 -14.13 8.88
CA CYS A 28 -9.22 -13.56 7.53
C CYS A 28 -8.91 -12.05 7.54
N LYS A 29 -7.71 -11.67 7.05
CA LYS A 29 -7.32 -10.26 6.88
C LYS A 29 -7.70 -9.79 5.47
N PRO A 30 -8.46 -8.70 5.30
CA PRO A 30 -8.67 -8.10 3.99
C PRO A 30 -7.34 -7.45 3.52
N GLN A 31 -6.82 -7.90 2.37
CA GLN A 31 -5.63 -7.32 1.74
C GLN A 31 -6.08 -6.23 0.75
N TYR A 32 -5.61 -5.00 0.95
CA TYR A 32 -5.88 -3.89 0.05
C TYR A 32 -4.94 -3.97 -1.16
N ILE A 33 -5.51 -3.98 -2.37
CA ILE A 33 -4.75 -3.97 -3.63
C ILE A 33 -4.72 -2.53 -4.13
N PRO A 34 -3.55 -1.88 -4.23
CA PRO A 34 -3.47 -0.51 -4.73
C PRO A 34 -3.84 -0.50 -6.22
N VAL A 35 -4.76 0.39 -6.59
CA VAL A 35 -5.13 0.65 -7.99
C VAL A 35 -4.16 1.69 -8.55
N GLU A 36 -3.47 1.34 -9.63
CA GLU A 36 -2.54 2.25 -10.29
C GLU A 36 -3.30 3.42 -10.96
N SER A 37 -2.98 4.65 -10.56
CA SER A 37 -3.50 5.85 -11.21
C SER A 37 -2.70 6.13 -12.48
N ILE A 38 -3.27 5.81 -13.65
CA ILE A 38 -2.64 6.14 -14.93
C ILE A 38 -2.73 7.66 -15.12
N ARG A 39 -1.58 8.34 -15.13
CA ARG A 39 -1.49 9.77 -15.44
C ARG A 39 -1.32 9.92 -16.94
N THR A 40 -2.31 10.47 -17.63
CA THR A 40 -2.18 10.88 -19.03
C THR A 40 -1.33 12.14 -19.09
N GLU A 41 -0.05 11.98 -19.41
CA GLU A 41 0.82 13.09 -19.73
C GLU A 41 0.54 13.60 -21.16
N TRP A 42 0.48 14.92 -21.32
CA TRP A 42 0.30 15.56 -22.61
C TRP A 42 1.55 15.30 -23.47
N ARG A 43 1.39 14.51 -24.52
CA ARG A 43 2.44 14.27 -25.50
C ARG A 43 2.31 15.33 -26.58
N ASP A 44 3.09 16.40 -26.48
CA ASP A 44 3.19 17.38 -27.55
C ASP A 44 3.69 16.68 -28.82
N LYS A 45 2.80 16.59 -29.81
CA LYS A 45 3.14 16.11 -31.15
C LYS A 45 3.91 17.23 -31.85
N TYR A 46 5.23 17.24 -31.72
CA TYR A 46 6.09 18.00 -32.63
C TYR A 46 6.02 17.35 -34.02
N ILE A 47 5.12 17.83 -34.86
CA ILE A 47 4.76 17.20 -36.14
C ILE A 47 5.78 17.50 -37.24
N ARG A 48 6.66 18.50 -37.11
CA ARG A 48 7.70 18.81 -38.10
C ARG A 48 8.87 19.56 -37.47
N ASP A 49 10.08 19.25 -37.93
CA ASP A 49 11.20 20.20 -37.85
C ASP A 49 10.80 21.46 -38.62
N SER A 50 10.60 22.58 -37.93
CA SER A 50 10.23 23.88 -38.53
C SER A 50 11.46 24.51 -39.21
N ILE A 51 11.86 23.93 -40.34
CA ILE A 51 12.74 24.59 -41.30
C ILE A 51 11.84 25.29 -42.31
N PHE A 52 11.80 26.63 -42.24
CA PHE A 52 11.06 27.46 -43.18
C PHE A 52 12.05 28.09 -44.16
N GLU A 53 11.86 27.80 -45.44
CA GLU A 53 12.61 28.41 -46.53
C GLU A 53 11.68 29.34 -47.31
N LYS A 54 12.06 30.61 -47.42
CA LYS A 54 11.35 31.62 -48.20
C LYS A 54 12.31 32.25 -49.19
N GLU A 55 12.02 32.09 -50.46
CA GLU A 55 12.78 32.71 -51.55
C GLU A 55 12.10 34.00 -52.00
N PHE A 56 12.89 35.06 -52.15
CA PHE A 56 12.47 36.31 -52.77
C PHE A 56 13.25 36.48 -54.07
N VAL A 57 12.53 36.55 -55.19
CA VAL A 57 13.12 36.73 -56.52
C VAL A 57 12.63 38.04 -57.11
N ARG A 58 13.55 38.92 -57.46
CA ARG A 58 13.29 40.16 -58.19
C ARG A 58 13.82 40.02 -59.61
N ILE A 59 12.95 40.23 -60.58
CA ILE A 59 13.32 40.27 -62.00
C ILE A 59 12.98 41.66 -62.52
N TYR A 60 13.93 42.31 -63.18
CA TYR A 60 13.71 43.60 -63.82
C TYR A 60 14.51 43.71 -65.12
N GLN A 61 14.07 44.59 -66.02
CA GLN A 61 14.65 44.74 -67.35
C GLN A 61 15.15 46.18 -67.54
N ILE A 62 16.33 46.33 -68.14
CA ILE A 62 16.89 47.61 -68.56
C ILE A 62 17.31 47.45 -70.02
N GLY A 63 16.61 48.13 -70.93
CA GLY A 63 16.79 47.94 -72.38
C GLY A 63 16.56 46.49 -72.78
N ASP A 64 17.52 45.91 -73.50
CA ASP A 64 17.44 44.52 -73.98
C ASP A 64 17.98 43.50 -72.97
N THR A 65 18.45 43.94 -71.79
CA THR A 65 19.06 43.07 -70.78
C THR A 65 18.09 42.82 -69.62
N ILE A 66 17.95 41.54 -69.23
CA ILE A 66 17.15 41.11 -68.07
C ILE A 66 18.06 40.80 -66.89
N PHE A 67 17.77 41.38 -65.74
CA PHE A 67 18.46 41.15 -64.48
C PHE A 67 17.59 40.33 -63.53
N LYS A 68 18.23 39.40 -62.81
CA LYS A 68 17.59 38.53 -61.82
C LYS A 68 18.39 38.56 -60.52
N ASP A 69 17.77 39.08 -59.46
CA ASP A 69 18.28 39.03 -58.10
C ASP A 69 17.46 38.02 -57.29
N SER A 70 18.10 37.10 -56.59
CA SER A 70 17.43 36.19 -55.65
C SER A 70 18.07 36.22 -54.27
N ILE A 71 17.22 36.26 -53.25
CA ILE A 71 17.60 36.20 -51.84
C ILE A 71 16.84 35.05 -51.18
N VAL A 72 17.56 34.16 -50.52
CA VAL A 72 16.98 33.01 -49.82
C VAL A 72 17.09 33.24 -48.31
N TYR A 73 15.94 33.27 -47.63
CA TYR A 73 15.88 33.30 -46.17
C TYR A 73 15.64 31.89 -45.63
N LYS A 74 16.56 31.42 -44.78
CA LYS A 74 16.45 30.13 -44.10
C LYS A 74 16.28 30.36 -42.60
N TYR A 75 15.10 30.01 -42.08
CA TYR A 75 14.83 30.06 -40.65
C TYR A 75 14.76 28.63 -40.10
N LYS A 76 15.52 28.37 -39.03
CA LYS A 76 15.50 27.11 -38.29
C LYS A 76 15.18 27.43 -36.84
N ASP A 77 13.98 27.06 -36.40
CA ASP A 77 13.71 26.99 -34.97
C ASP A 77 14.57 25.87 -34.38
N LYS A 78 15.59 26.26 -33.62
CA LYS A 78 16.29 25.35 -32.72
C LYS A 78 15.63 25.50 -31.36
N LEU A 79 14.83 24.54 -30.94
CA LEU A 79 14.51 24.39 -29.53
C LEU A 79 15.83 24.05 -28.83
N VAL A 80 16.50 25.06 -28.27
CA VAL A 80 17.83 24.94 -27.63
C VAL A 80 17.74 24.13 -26.32
N LYS A 81 16.55 24.00 -25.76
CA LYS A 81 16.31 23.25 -24.54
C LYS A 81 15.38 22.11 -24.88
N ASP A 82 15.91 20.89 -24.83
CA ASP A 82 15.08 19.73 -24.55
C ASP A 82 14.35 20.04 -23.25
N THR A 83 13.03 20.12 -23.29
CA THR A 83 12.22 20.16 -22.07
C THR A 83 12.26 18.76 -21.44
N VAL A 84 13.45 18.27 -21.08
CA VAL A 84 13.55 17.25 -20.05
C VAL A 84 13.22 17.98 -18.77
N ASN A 85 11.95 17.98 -18.45
CA ASN A 85 11.47 18.43 -17.16
C ASN A 85 11.96 17.43 -16.12
N ILE A 86 13.22 17.55 -15.70
CA ILE A 86 13.77 16.85 -14.53
C ILE A 86 13.22 17.56 -13.28
N THR A 87 11.91 17.68 -13.20
CA THR A 87 11.26 17.77 -11.91
C THR A 87 11.14 16.33 -11.43
N ASP A 88 11.94 15.94 -10.46
CA ASP A 88 11.60 14.81 -9.59
C ASP A 88 10.18 15.08 -9.08
N THR A 89 9.18 14.46 -9.69
CA THR A 89 7.77 14.68 -9.38
C THR A 89 7.39 14.13 -8.01
N ILE A 90 8.35 13.58 -7.28
CA ILE A 90 8.18 12.99 -5.95
C ILE A 90 9.14 13.70 -4.99
N ARG A 91 8.79 14.92 -4.58
CA ARG A 91 9.46 15.57 -3.43
C ARG A 91 8.56 15.76 -2.22
N VAL A 92 7.27 15.50 -2.33
CA VAL A 92 6.36 15.62 -1.20
C VAL A 92 5.34 14.49 -1.30
N PRO A 93 5.27 13.56 -0.33
CA PRO A 93 4.13 12.67 -0.25
C PRO A 93 2.88 13.55 -0.15
N TYR A 94 1.91 13.33 -1.03
CA TYR A 94 0.66 14.08 -1.00
C TYR A 94 0.08 13.99 0.42
N PRO A 95 -0.21 15.12 1.10
CA PRO A 95 -0.83 15.07 2.41
C PRO A 95 -2.19 14.40 2.24
N ILE A 96 -2.32 13.20 2.79
CA ILE A 96 -3.57 12.45 2.80
C ILE A 96 -4.58 13.33 3.52
N LYS A 97 -5.52 13.92 2.77
CA LYS A 97 -6.67 14.61 3.37
C LYS A 97 -7.55 13.54 4.02
N GLY A 98 -7.33 13.33 5.31
CA GLY A 98 -8.09 12.40 6.12
C GLY A 98 -7.56 12.40 7.54
N ASP A 99 -8.44 12.10 8.49
CA ASP A 99 -8.01 11.80 9.85
C ASP A 99 -6.97 10.68 9.81
N ILE A 100 -5.92 10.79 10.61
CA ILE A 100 -4.92 9.74 10.80
C ILE A 100 -5.63 8.42 11.08
N ILE A 101 -5.67 7.53 10.09
CA ILE A 101 -6.34 6.24 10.23
C ILE A 101 -5.46 5.40 11.16
N GLU A 102 -5.88 5.23 12.41
CA GLU A 102 -5.25 4.32 13.35
C GLU A 102 -5.39 2.88 12.84
N VAL A 103 -4.36 2.39 12.15
CA VAL A 103 -4.37 1.09 11.45
C VAL A 103 -4.52 -0.09 12.42
N ASN A 104 -4.19 0.11 13.70
CA ASN A 104 -4.15 -0.92 14.73
C ASN A 104 -5.15 -0.71 15.87
N LYS A 105 -6.27 -0.01 15.62
CA LYS A 105 -7.33 0.14 16.62
C LYS A 105 -8.11 -1.17 16.76
N LEU A 106 -8.14 -1.72 17.97
CA LEU A 106 -8.96 -2.89 18.27
C LEU A 106 -10.43 -2.56 18.08
N LYS A 107 -11.18 -3.47 17.45
CA LYS A 107 -12.63 -3.37 17.42
C LYS A 107 -13.17 -3.67 18.82
N TRP A 108 -14.30 -3.05 19.17
CA TRP A 108 -14.92 -3.20 20.49
C TRP A 108 -15.09 -4.67 20.94
N TRP A 109 -15.42 -5.58 20.01
CA TRP A 109 -15.59 -7.00 20.31
C TRP A 109 -14.26 -7.74 20.52
N GLN A 110 -13.17 -7.30 19.89
CA GLN A 110 -11.82 -7.83 20.13
C GLN A 110 -11.35 -7.43 21.53
N GLU A 111 -11.56 -6.17 21.90
CA GLU A 111 -11.27 -5.68 23.24
C GLU A 111 -12.09 -6.45 24.29
N ALA A 112 -13.40 -6.61 24.09
CA ALA A 112 -14.26 -7.40 24.96
C ALA A 112 -13.79 -8.87 25.09
N SER A 113 -13.30 -9.48 24.01
CA SER A 113 -12.75 -10.84 24.02
C SER A 113 -11.47 -10.95 24.86
N VAL A 114 -10.57 -9.96 24.76
CA VAL A 114 -9.36 -9.88 25.59
C VAL A 114 -9.72 -9.74 27.07
N TRP A 115 -10.70 -8.88 27.40
CA TRP A 115 -11.18 -8.73 28.77
C TRP A 115 -11.75 -10.03 29.34
N PHE A 116 -12.61 -10.71 28.57
CA PHE A 116 -13.23 -11.96 29.01
C PHE A 116 -12.20 -13.08 29.22
N THR A 117 -11.25 -13.24 28.29
CA THR A 117 -10.19 -14.25 28.41
C THR A 117 -9.27 -13.98 29.60
N SER A 118 -8.92 -12.71 29.86
CA SER A 118 -8.16 -12.33 31.05
C SER A 118 -8.90 -12.72 32.34
N LEU A 119 -10.22 -12.47 32.41
CA LEU A 119 -11.04 -12.81 33.57
C LEU A 119 -11.09 -14.33 33.81
N VAL A 120 -11.25 -15.12 32.75
CA VAL A 120 -11.24 -16.59 32.82
C VAL A 120 -9.90 -17.09 33.34
N LEU A 121 -8.78 -16.57 32.82
CA LEU A 121 -7.43 -16.96 33.25
C LEU A 121 -7.18 -16.65 34.73
N VAL A 122 -7.57 -15.46 35.19
CA VAL A 122 -7.46 -15.06 36.61
C VAL A 122 -8.28 -15.97 37.51
N SER A 123 -9.52 -16.29 37.11
CA SER A 123 -10.39 -17.19 37.88
C SER A 123 -9.81 -18.61 37.97
N LEU A 124 -9.24 -19.13 36.88
CA LEU A 124 -8.58 -20.42 36.83
C LEU A 124 -7.34 -20.45 37.74
N ALA A 125 -6.51 -19.41 37.67
CA ALA A 125 -5.31 -19.28 38.50
C ALA A 125 -5.66 -19.22 39.99
N LEU A 126 -6.69 -18.45 40.38
CA LEU A 126 -7.20 -18.41 41.75
C LEU A 126 -7.70 -19.79 42.22
N TYR A 127 -8.52 -20.45 41.40
CA TYR A 127 -9.04 -21.79 41.70
C TYR A 127 -7.90 -22.79 41.93
N LEU A 128 -6.91 -22.83 41.04
CA LEU A 128 -5.75 -23.72 41.16
C LEU A 128 -4.89 -23.39 42.40
N SER A 129 -4.69 -22.11 42.69
CA SER A 129 -3.93 -21.65 43.86
C SER A 129 -4.58 -22.11 45.16
N ILE A 130 -5.91 -21.99 45.27
CA ILE A 130 -6.67 -22.45 46.45
C ILE A 130 -6.64 -23.98 46.54
N LYS A 131 -6.93 -24.67 45.43
CA LYS A 131 -7.02 -26.13 45.38
C LYS A 131 -5.71 -26.83 45.72
N TYR A 132 -4.59 -26.29 45.24
CA TYR A 132 -3.27 -26.89 45.42
C TYR A 132 -2.41 -26.17 46.47
N ARG A 133 -3.00 -25.30 47.30
CA ARG A 133 -2.29 -24.47 48.29
C ARG A 133 -1.28 -25.22 49.14
N ALA A 134 -1.62 -26.43 49.60
CA ALA A 134 -0.75 -27.22 50.48
C ALA A 134 0.46 -27.83 49.75
N LYS A 135 0.27 -28.23 48.48
CA LYS A 135 1.37 -28.71 47.63
C LYS A 135 2.28 -27.57 47.20
N ILE A 136 1.71 -26.41 46.90
CA ILE A 136 2.46 -25.20 46.57
C ILE A 136 3.31 -24.75 47.77
N PHE A 137 2.72 -24.73 48.97
CA PHE A 137 3.42 -24.36 50.19
C PHE A 137 4.54 -25.35 50.56
N SER A 138 4.30 -26.66 50.37
CA SER A 138 5.33 -27.66 50.64
C SER A 138 6.46 -27.67 49.62
N PHE A 139 6.18 -27.30 48.37
CA PHE A 139 7.18 -27.08 47.33
C PHE A 139 8.03 -25.83 47.63
N LEU A 140 7.39 -24.70 47.97
CA LEU A 140 8.09 -23.46 48.35
C LEU A 140 8.95 -23.60 49.61
N ARG A 141 8.57 -24.45 50.56
CA ARG A 141 9.37 -24.73 51.76
C ARG A 141 10.62 -25.58 51.45
N LYS A 142 10.61 -26.35 50.35
CA LYS A 142 11.72 -27.23 49.95
C LYS A 142 12.74 -26.56 49.04
N LEU A 143 12.36 -25.42 48.46
CA LEU A 143 13.19 -24.60 47.60
C LEU A 143 13.94 -23.58 48.46
#